data_AF-B0D2C0-F1
#
_entry.id   AF-B0D2C0-F1
#
_cell.length_a   1.000
_cell.length_b   1.000
_cell.length_c   1.000
_cell.angle_alpha   90.00
_cell.angle_beta   90.00
_cell.angle_gamma   90.00
#
_symmetry.space_group_name_H-M   'P 1'
#
loop_
_entity.id
_entity.type
_entity.pdbx_description
1 polymer ?
#
loop_
_entity_poly.entity_id
_entity_poly.type
_entity_poly.pdbx_seq_one_letter_code
_entity_poly.pdbx_strand_id
1 'polypeptide(L)'
;MHLLALNVPDLFIPLWRGTFDCDKTDDRTTWTWAVLKGAVWEAHGRDVAAATPYLPGSFDRPPRNPAEKISSGYKAWEFLLYFYGLGPGVFYNVLPTIYYRHFCKLILAVRIINQHKIRVNDLKRAHQALVEFAHEFEVLYYQRRTDRLHFVRQSIHALIHLAEEALRLGPLICTSQWTMEHTIGSLGMEIRCHVNPYANLSQRALQRCQVLQVVADNSIPRGAKDLGDGYILLRARDRTARQMDVAESQALQRYLHSTHNKDFPEGWAPKVLRWARLRLPNGQVARSAWKEKLKPLEKVRMAQNVLIKTSGDATDTFGEVLYYFCLELQDTSEQTLAMVSLYSPPNPDLLKATFNTLRSCTAGDSVKVIEVKHISAVMIAMVPHQPFGAESEQRYFVVEKPGLEVAELAGQEEEVPADE
;
A
#
# COMPACT_ATOMS: atom_id res chain seq x y z
N MET A 1 12.42 5.81 10.83
CA MET A 1 12.56 6.16 9.40
C MET A 1 13.75 5.48 8.75
N HIS A 2 14.99 5.98 8.94
CA HIS A 2 16.20 5.48 8.26
C HIS A 2 16.50 4.00 8.51
N LEU A 3 16.29 3.51 9.73
CA LEU A 3 16.52 2.11 10.06
C LEU A 3 15.80 1.17 9.09
N LEU A 4 14.48 1.35 8.94
CA LEU A 4 13.65 0.50 8.10
C LEU A 4 13.83 0.81 6.62
N ALA A 5 13.84 2.10 6.26
CA ALA A 5 13.80 2.52 4.86
C ALA A 5 15.16 2.47 4.14
N LEU A 6 16.29 2.52 4.86
CA LEU A 6 17.63 2.51 4.27
C LEU A 6 18.51 1.41 4.85
N ASN A 7 18.72 1.39 6.17
CA ASN A 7 19.78 0.56 6.77
C ASN A 7 19.52 -0.94 6.65
N VAL A 8 18.26 -1.37 6.76
CA VAL A 8 17.86 -2.78 6.61
C VAL A 8 17.94 -3.22 5.14
N PRO A 9 17.33 -2.52 4.17
CA PRO A 9 17.53 -2.81 2.75
C PRO A 9 19.01 -2.80 2.31
N ASP A 10 19.81 -1.85 2.80
CA ASP A 10 21.25 -1.74 2.52
C ASP A 10 22.07 -2.90 3.10
N LEU A 11 21.53 -3.64 4.08
CA LEU A 11 22.12 -4.88 4.55
C LEU A 11 21.64 -6.08 3.72
N PHE A 12 20.33 -6.26 3.54
CA PHE A 12 19.80 -7.49 2.94
C PHE A 12 19.99 -7.56 1.42
N ILE A 13 19.83 -6.44 0.71
CA ILE A 13 19.94 -6.46 -0.76
C ILE A 13 21.36 -6.85 -1.18
N PRO A 14 22.44 -6.26 -0.64
CA PRO A 14 23.78 -6.68 -1.04
C PRO A 14 24.13 -8.09 -0.53
N LEU A 15 23.56 -8.57 0.59
CA LEU A 15 23.70 -9.97 1.03
C LEU A 15 23.10 -10.92 -0.02
N TRP A 16 21.85 -10.70 -0.42
CA TRP A 16 21.17 -11.54 -1.42
C TRP A 16 21.76 -11.44 -2.82
N ARG A 17 22.47 -10.34 -3.12
CA ARG A 17 23.26 -10.20 -4.36
C ARG A 17 24.65 -10.81 -4.25
N GLY A 18 25.12 -11.12 -3.04
CA GLY A 18 26.49 -11.57 -2.78
C GLY A 18 27.56 -10.51 -3.09
N THR A 19 27.21 -9.23 -2.96
CA THR A 19 28.12 -8.10 -3.21
C THR A 19 28.78 -7.56 -1.95
N PHE A 20 28.52 -8.16 -0.78
CA PHE A 20 29.26 -7.87 0.44
C PHE A 20 30.74 -8.21 0.29
N ASP A 21 31.58 -7.50 1.04
CA ASP A 21 32.99 -7.84 1.19
C ASP A 21 33.09 -9.27 1.75
N CYS A 22 34.05 -10.02 1.23
CA CYS A 22 34.28 -11.40 1.63
C CYS A 22 35.69 -11.46 2.21
N ASP A 23 35.81 -11.86 3.47
CA ASP A 23 37.11 -12.02 4.12
C ASP A 23 37.87 -13.18 3.45
N LYS A 24 39.19 -13.18 3.59
CA LYS A 24 40.09 -14.16 2.94
C LYS A 24 39.81 -15.61 3.35
N THR A 25 39.21 -15.82 4.51
CA THR A 25 38.85 -17.14 5.05
C THR A 25 37.41 -17.55 4.76
N ASP A 26 36.63 -16.67 4.12
CA ASP A 26 35.28 -16.97 3.68
C ASP A 26 35.24 -17.18 2.16
N ASP A 27 34.17 -17.82 1.68
CA ASP A 27 33.94 -18.04 0.26
C ASP A 27 32.49 -17.72 -0.11
N ARG A 28 32.33 -16.81 -1.08
CA ARG A 28 31.02 -16.42 -1.64
C ARG A 28 30.26 -17.58 -2.29
N THR A 29 30.94 -18.66 -2.67
CA THR A 29 30.25 -19.87 -3.19
C THR A 29 29.40 -20.55 -2.11
N THR A 30 29.76 -20.39 -0.84
CA THR A 30 29.02 -20.97 0.30
C THR A 30 27.79 -20.16 0.69
N TRP A 31 27.60 -18.98 0.10
CA TRP A 31 26.48 -18.08 0.40
C TRP A 31 25.23 -18.54 -0.35
N THR A 32 24.52 -19.51 0.22
CA THR A 32 23.27 -20.07 -0.33
C THR A 32 22.13 -19.04 -0.45
N TRP A 33 22.21 -17.92 0.27
CA TRP A 33 21.28 -16.80 0.17
C TRP A 33 21.56 -15.87 -1.01
N ALA A 34 22.73 -15.95 -1.64
CA ALA A 34 23.19 -15.01 -2.65
C ALA A 34 22.64 -15.37 -4.06
N VAL A 35 21.31 -15.30 -4.20
CA VAL A 35 20.54 -15.72 -5.38
C VAL A 35 20.25 -14.60 -6.40
N LEU A 36 20.27 -13.33 -5.97
CA LEU A 36 19.97 -12.18 -6.82
C LEU A 36 21.21 -11.77 -7.62
N LYS A 37 21.66 -12.62 -8.55
CA LYS A 37 22.86 -12.41 -9.38
C LYS A 37 22.53 -12.43 -10.87
N GLY A 38 23.27 -11.62 -11.65
CA GLY A 38 23.18 -11.57 -13.11
C GLY A 38 21.74 -11.45 -13.62
N ALA A 39 21.34 -12.36 -14.50
CA ALA A 39 20.02 -12.38 -15.13
C ALA A 39 18.84 -12.44 -14.13
N VAL A 40 19.02 -13.09 -12.97
CA VAL A 40 17.97 -13.16 -11.93
C VAL A 40 17.70 -11.78 -11.35
N TRP A 41 18.76 -11.00 -11.09
CA TRP A 41 18.62 -9.64 -10.57
C TRP A 41 18.00 -8.68 -11.59
N GLU A 42 18.36 -8.82 -12.86
CA GLU A 42 17.78 -8.03 -13.94
C GLU A 42 16.29 -8.36 -14.17
N ALA A 43 15.93 -9.64 -14.14
CA ALA A 43 14.54 -10.08 -14.23
C ALA A 43 13.71 -9.57 -13.06
N HIS A 44 14.20 -9.77 -11.83
CA HIS A 44 13.59 -9.24 -10.62
C HIS A 44 13.38 -7.72 -10.68
N GLY A 45 14.37 -7.01 -11.21
CA GLY A 45 14.30 -5.58 -11.41
C GLY A 45 13.19 -5.15 -12.36
N ARG A 46 13.00 -5.89 -13.47
CA ARG A 46 11.89 -5.67 -14.42
C ARG A 46 10.54 -5.98 -13.79
N ASP A 47 10.43 -7.05 -13.00
CA ASP A 47 9.19 -7.44 -12.34
C ASP A 47 8.73 -6.38 -11.32
N VAL A 48 9.67 -5.80 -10.56
CA VAL A 48 9.37 -4.68 -9.65
C VAL A 48 8.87 -3.46 -10.42
N ALA A 49 9.51 -3.11 -11.54
CA ALA A 49 9.05 -2.00 -12.37
C ALA A 49 7.68 -2.26 -13.01
N ALA A 50 7.40 -3.50 -13.41
CA ALA A 50 6.13 -3.94 -13.98
C ALA A 50 4.97 -3.87 -12.97
N ALA A 51 5.25 -3.83 -11.67
CA ALA A 51 4.23 -3.62 -10.64
C ALA A 51 3.69 -2.17 -10.60
N THR A 52 4.35 -1.21 -11.26
CA THR A 52 4.01 0.23 -11.20
C THR A 52 2.53 0.55 -11.51
N PRO A 53 1.92 -0.01 -12.58
CA PRO A 53 0.53 0.29 -12.90
C PRO A 53 -0.48 -0.14 -11.84
N TYR A 54 -0.12 -1.11 -11.00
CA TYR A 54 -0.99 -1.68 -9.98
C TYR A 54 -0.90 -0.93 -8.65
N LEU A 55 0.05 -0.01 -8.50
CA LEU A 55 0.24 0.81 -7.30
C LEU A 55 -0.55 2.12 -7.45
N PRO A 56 -1.64 2.33 -6.68
CA PRO A 56 -2.47 3.54 -6.75
C PRO A 56 -1.67 4.81 -6.54
N GLY A 57 -2.10 5.94 -7.13
CA GLY A 57 -1.49 7.27 -6.93
C GLY A 57 -1.21 7.61 -5.45
N SER A 58 -2.12 7.20 -4.56
CA SER A 58 -1.99 7.37 -3.11
C SER A 58 -0.75 6.72 -2.50
N PHE A 59 -0.06 5.82 -3.19
CA PHE A 59 1.23 5.23 -2.78
C PHE A 59 2.43 6.17 -3.02
N ASP A 60 2.18 7.40 -3.45
CA ASP A 60 3.16 8.40 -3.86
C ASP A 60 4.05 7.85 -4.98
N ARG A 61 5.38 7.84 -4.84
CA ARG A 61 6.28 7.42 -5.92
C ARG A 61 6.43 5.90 -5.96
N PRO A 62 6.07 5.24 -7.09
CA PRO A 62 6.30 3.80 -7.25
C PRO A 62 7.81 3.50 -7.30
N PRO A 63 8.24 2.32 -6.85
CA PRO A 63 9.64 1.91 -6.90
C PRO A 63 10.09 1.74 -8.35
N ARG A 64 11.20 2.38 -8.72
CA ARG A 64 11.85 2.15 -10.01
C ARG A 64 12.51 0.77 -10.07
N ASN A 65 12.98 0.36 -11.25
CA ASN A 65 13.77 -0.87 -11.40
C ASN A 65 14.98 -0.84 -10.43
N PRO A 66 15.01 -1.69 -9.37
CA PRO A 66 16.09 -1.67 -8.40
C PRO A 66 17.42 -2.11 -9.01
N ALA A 67 17.41 -2.93 -10.07
CA ALA A 67 18.64 -3.36 -10.73
C ALA A 67 19.36 -2.23 -11.46
N GLU A 68 18.62 -1.25 -11.96
CA GLU A 68 19.17 -0.10 -12.68
C GLU A 68 19.44 1.10 -11.76
N LYS A 69 18.68 1.26 -10.68
CA LYS A 69 18.63 2.53 -9.93
C LYS A 69 19.12 2.48 -8.49
N ILE A 70 19.32 1.30 -7.88
CA ILE A 70 19.78 1.21 -6.47
C ILE A 70 21.08 1.96 -6.23
N SER A 71 22.03 1.92 -7.18
CA SER A 71 23.32 2.60 -7.07
C SER A 71 23.29 4.09 -7.46
N SER A 72 22.18 4.61 -7.99
CA SER A 72 22.11 5.94 -8.60
C SER A 72 20.98 6.83 -8.05
N GLY A 73 20.74 6.77 -6.74
CA GLY A 73 19.76 7.65 -6.06
C GLY A 73 18.37 7.04 -5.90
N TYR A 74 18.30 5.77 -5.50
CA TYR A 74 17.07 5.12 -5.05
C TYR A 74 16.63 5.69 -3.70
N LYS A 75 15.39 6.19 -3.62
CA LYS A 75 14.93 6.94 -2.45
C LYS A 75 14.48 6.03 -1.33
N ALA A 76 14.54 6.53 -0.10
CA ALA A 76 14.05 5.84 1.09
C ALA A 76 12.58 5.39 0.95
N TRP A 77 11.71 6.20 0.34
CA TRP A 77 10.32 5.81 0.08
C TRP A 77 10.20 4.64 -0.92
N GLU A 78 11.06 4.62 -1.96
CA GLU A 78 11.08 3.52 -2.92
C GLU A 78 11.57 2.23 -2.27
N PHE A 79 12.56 2.28 -1.38
CA PHE A 79 12.98 1.12 -0.60
C PHE A 79 11.87 0.62 0.32
N LEU A 80 11.12 1.52 0.95
CA LEU A 80 10.01 1.14 1.81
C LEU A 80 8.95 0.33 1.02
N LEU A 81 8.53 0.87 -0.13
CA LEU A 81 7.51 0.25 -0.97
C LEU A 81 8.01 -1.02 -1.66
N TYR A 82 9.25 -1.02 -2.15
CA TYR A 82 9.88 -2.21 -2.74
C TYR A 82 10.06 -3.32 -1.69
N PHE A 83 10.73 -3.02 -0.58
CA PHE A 83 11.16 -4.03 0.37
C PHE A 83 10.03 -4.52 1.28
N TYR A 84 9.15 -3.63 1.78
CA TYR A 84 8.09 -4.02 2.73
C TYR A 84 6.69 -4.13 2.10
N GLY A 85 6.45 -3.39 1.01
CA GLY A 85 5.19 -3.46 0.26
C GLY A 85 5.19 -4.63 -0.73
N LEU A 86 6.00 -4.52 -1.78
CA LEU A 86 6.12 -5.51 -2.85
C LEU A 86 6.88 -6.77 -2.42
N GLY A 87 7.84 -6.64 -1.51
CA GLY A 87 8.79 -7.69 -1.10
C GLY A 87 8.17 -9.07 -0.84
N PRO A 88 7.09 -9.19 -0.05
CA PRO A 88 6.42 -10.47 0.17
C PRO A 88 6.00 -11.19 -1.11
N GLY A 89 5.60 -10.47 -2.16
CA GLY A 89 5.26 -11.06 -3.45
C GLY A 89 6.50 -11.27 -4.34
N VAL A 90 7.33 -10.24 -4.51
CA VAL A 90 8.45 -10.29 -5.48
C VAL A 90 9.62 -11.16 -5.04
N PHE A 91 9.79 -11.41 -3.74
CA PHE A 91 10.82 -12.35 -3.25
C PHE A 91 10.32 -13.79 -3.12
N TYR A 92 9.01 -14.02 -3.25
CA TYR A 92 8.43 -15.35 -3.24
C TYR A 92 8.90 -16.13 -4.48
N ASN A 93 9.31 -17.39 -4.30
CA ASN A 93 9.96 -18.24 -5.32
C ASN A 93 11.32 -17.74 -5.85
N VAL A 94 11.82 -16.58 -5.41
CA VAL A 94 13.17 -16.09 -5.76
C VAL A 94 14.16 -16.41 -4.64
N LEU A 95 13.81 -16.10 -3.39
CA LEU A 95 14.62 -16.43 -2.22
C LEU A 95 14.38 -17.88 -1.80
N PRO A 96 15.42 -18.62 -1.36
CA PRO A 96 15.22 -19.94 -0.78
C PRO A 96 14.31 -19.86 0.46
N THR A 97 13.48 -20.89 0.67
CA THR A 97 12.38 -20.89 1.65
C THR A 97 12.81 -20.47 3.05
N ILE A 98 14.00 -20.87 3.50
CA ILE A 98 14.51 -20.50 4.84
C ILE A 98 14.73 -18.99 4.99
N TYR A 99 15.32 -18.35 3.98
CA TYR A 99 15.60 -16.91 3.97
C TYR A 99 14.33 -16.10 3.72
N TYR A 100 13.44 -16.61 2.87
CA TYR A 100 12.14 -15.98 2.63
C TYR A 100 11.26 -15.98 3.88
N ARG A 101 11.18 -17.10 4.61
CA ARG A 101 10.44 -17.17 5.89
C ARG A 101 11.03 -16.23 6.94
N HIS A 102 12.36 -16.16 7.05
CA HIS A 102 13.07 -15.21 7.91
C HIS A 102 12.68 -13.76 7.56
N PHE A 103 12.71 -13.41 6.27
CA PHE A 103 12.27 -12.12 5.78
C PHE A 103 10.78 -11.83 6.10
N CYS A 104 9.87 -12.79 5.92
CA CYS A 104 8.46 -12.63 6.29
C CYS A 104 8.26 -12.30 7.78
N LYS A 105 9.08 -12.83 8.70
CA LYS A 105 9.00 -12.44 10.13
C LYS A 105 9.28 -10.96 10.33
N LEU A 106 10.28 -10.41 9.64
CA LEU A 106 10.57 -8.98 9.68
C LEU A 106 9.39 -8.17 9.13
N ILE A 107 8.83 -8.58 7.99
CA ILE A 107 7.69 -7.88 7.39
C ILE A 107 6.49 -7.85 8.35
N LEU A 108 6.19 -8.97 9.02
CA LEU A 108 5.14 -9.03 10.04
C LEU A 108 5.36 -7.97 11.13
N ALA A 109 6.54 -7.96 11.73
CA ALA A 109 6.83 -7.03 12.83
C ALA A 109 6.78 -5.56 12.38
N VAL A 110 7.35 -5.26 11.21
CA VAL A 110 7.39 -3.90 10.67
C VAL A 110 5.99 -3.40 10.29
N ARG A 111 5.12 -4.27 9.75
CA ARG A 111 3.72 -3.92 9.48
C ARG A 111 2.95 -3.57 10.75
N ILE A 112 3.25 -4.23 11.87
CA ILE A 112 2.62 -3.91 13.17
C ILE A 112 3.16 -2.59 13.71
N ILE A 113 4.48 -2.41 13.74
CA ILE A 113 5.14 -1.24 14.35
C ILE A 113 4.83 0.07 13.63
N ASN A 114 4.55 0.01 12.33
CA ASN A 114 4.22 1.19 11.52
C ASN A 114 2.73 1.56 11.54
N GLN A 115 1.92 0.99 12.43
CA GLN A 115 0.52 1.41 12.62
C GLN A 115 0.44 2.56 13.62
N HIS A 116 -0.53 3.46 13.45
CA HIS A 116 -0.83 4.57 14.33
C HIS A 116 -1.64 4.13 15.55
N LYS A 117 -2.38 3.01 15.42
CA LYS A 117 -3.13 2.39 16.51
C LYS A 117 -2.72 0.94 16.66
N ILE A 118 -1.78 0.69 17.56
CA ILE A 118 -1.22 -0.65 17.80
C ILE A 118 -1.86 -1.23 19.06
N ARG A 119 -2.38 -2.46 18.99
CA ARG A 119 -2.82 -3.18 20.19
C ARG A 119 -1.60 -3.73 20.93
N VAL A 120 -1.64 -3.74 22.26
CA VAL A 120 -0.53 -4.22 23.10
C VAL A 120 -0.14 -5.67 22.77
N ASN A 121 -1.11 -6.54 22.47
CA ASN A 121 -0.84 -7.93 22.09
C ASN A 121 -0.12 -8.04 20.73
N ASP A 122 -0.48 -7.18 19.77
CA ASP A 122 0.22 -7.13 18.48
C ASP A 122 1.65 -6.63 18.67
N LEU A 123 1.86 -5.66 19.56
CA LEU A 123 3.20 -5.16 19.89
C LEU A 123 4.09 -6.22 20.53
N LYS A 124 3.56 -7.04 21.45
CA LYS A 124 4.27 -8.20 22.01
C LYS A 124 4.65 -9.20 20.93
N ARG A 125 3.74 -9.49 20.00
CA ARG A 125 3.99 -10.37 18.86
C ARG A 125 5.08 -9.80 17.95
N ALA A 126 5.08 -8.50 17.69
CA ALA A 126 6.12 -7.84 16.90
C ALA A 126 7.48 -7.90 17.59
N HIS A 127 7.55 -7.65 18.91
CA HIS A 127 8.78 -7.78 19.69
C HIS A 127 9.36 -9.19 19.59
N GLN A 128 8.54 -10.22 19.85
CA GLN A 128 8.97 -11.61 19.75
C GLN A 128 9.49 -11.94 18.34
N ALA A 129 8.77 -11.52 17.30
CA ALA A 129 9.19 -11.75 15.91
C ALA A 129 10.54 -11.08 15.59
N LEU A 130 10.84 -9.89 16.14
CA LEU A 130 12.11 -9.19 15.93
C LEU A 130 13.27 -9.84 16.69
N VAL A 131 13.04 -10.31 17.92
CA VAL A 131 14.04 -11.04 18.69
C VAL A 131 14.40 -12.35 18.00
N GLU A 132 13.38 -13.12 17.57
CA GLU A 132 13.58 -14.34 16.79
C GLU A 132 14.29 -14.04 15.47
N PHE A 133 13.91 -12.99 14.76
CA PHE A 133 14.54 -12.57 13.52
C PHE A 133 16.02 -12.25 13.70
N ALA A 134 16.40 -11.53 14.75
CA ALA A 134 17.79 -11.21 15.05
C ALA A 134 18.60 -12.48 15.36
N HIS A 135 18.04 -13.40 16.15
CA HIS A 135 18.67 -14.69 16.44
C HIS A 135 18.84 -15.55 15.17
N GLU A 136 17.79 -15.66 14.35
CA GLU A 136 17.84 -16.40 13.09
C GLU A 136 18.83 -15.77 12.10
N PHE A 137 19.00 -14.45 12.12
CA PHE A 137 20.03 -13.80 11.30
C PHE A 137 21.44 -14.28 11.67
N GLU A 138 21.72 -14.45 12.96
CA GLU A 138 23.00 -14.98 13.44
C GLU A 138 23.26 -16.41 12.97
N VAL A 139 22.21 -17.23 12.92
CA VAL A 139 22.29 -18.63 12.50
C VAL A 139 22.39 -18.76 10.98
N LEU A 140 21.60 -17.98 10.24
CA LEU A 140 21.42 -18.14 8.79
C LEU A 140 22.51 -17.47 7.95
N TYR A 141 22.89 -16.23 8.31
CA TYR A 141 23.83 -15.40 7.52
C TYR A 141 25.22 -15.37 8.15
N TYR A 142 25.29 -14.91 9.41
CA TYR A 142 26.55 -14.81 10.16
C TYR A 142 27.16 -16.19 10.46
N GLN A 143 26.32 -17.20 10.70
CA GLN A 143 26.70 -18.58 11.05
C GLN A 143 27.66 -18.66 12.24
N ARG A 144 27.70 -17.63 13.09
CA ARG A 144 28.63 -17.50 14.22
C ARG A 144 30.10 -17.59 13.86
N ARG A 145 30.46 -17.23 12.62
CA ARG A 145 31.85 -17.23 12.16
C ARG A 145 32.46 -15.84 12.27
N THR A 146 33.64 -15.72 12.88
CA THR A 146 34.34 -14.45 13.08
C THR A 146 34.60 -13.69 11.78
N ASP A 147 34.87 -14.40 10.68
CA ASP A 147 35.10 -13.83 9.35
C ASP A 147 33.84 -13.23 8.69
N ARG A 148 32.66 -13.52 9.22
CA ARG A 148 31.37 -12.93 8.80
C ARG A 148 30.82 -11.92 9.81
N LEU A 149 31.57 -11.56 10.84
CA LEU A 149 31.12 -10.64 11.89
C LEU A 149 30.66 -9.29 11.32
N HIS A 150 31.27 -8.84 10.22
CA HIS A 150 30.93 -7.61 9.51
C HIS A 150 29.50 -7.61 8.89
N PHE A 151 28.82 -8.76 8.80
CA PHE A 151 27.40 -8.81 8.44
C PHE A 151 26.49 -8.32 9.57
N VAL A 152 26.93 -8.43 10.83
CA VAL A 152 26.15 -8.06 12.02
C VAL A 152 26.24 -6.54 12.22
N ARG A 153 25.48 -5.80 11.41
CA ARG A 153 25.38 -4.35 11.52
C ARG A 153 24.50 -3.95 12.70
N GLN A 154 24.75 -2.75 13.25
CA GLN A 154 23.91 -2.11 14.28
C GLN A 154 22.42 -2.08 13.92
N SER A 155 22.08 -2.06 12.62
CA SER A 155 20.69 -2.08 12.18
C SER A 155 19.93 -3.32 12.64
N ILE A 156 20.57 -4.50 12.69
CA ILE A 156 19.93 -5.72 13.19
C ILE A 156 19.63 -5.62 14.69
N HIS A 157 20.58 -5.09 15.47
CA HIS A 157 20.36 -4.88 16.89
C HIS A 157 19.29 -3.82 17.14
N ALA A 158 19.31 -2.70 16.41
CA ALA A 158 18.32 -1.62 16.57
C ALA A 158 16.87 -2.08 16.34
N LEU A 159 16.66 -3.13 15.55
CA LEU A 159 15.32 -3.68 15.29
C LEU A 159 14.64 -4.19 16.56
N ILE A 160 15.36 -4.85 17.47
CA ILE A 160 14.75 -5.49 18.66
C ILE A 160 14.14 -4.48 19.63
N HIS A 161 14.66 -3.24 19.62
CA HIS A 161 14.21 -2.14 20.48
C HIS A 161 12.94 -1.45 19.97
N LEU A 162 12.56 -1.65 18.70
CA LEU A 162 11.45 -0.90 18.10
C LEU A 162 10.13 -1.06 18.85
N ALA A 163 9.82 -2.26 19.30
CA ALA A 163 8.57 -2.52 20.01
C ALA A 163 8.55 -1.88 21.41
N GLU A 164 9.67 -1.88 22.11
CA GLU A 164 9.81 -1.25 23.43
C GLU A 164 9.75 0.27 23.33
N GLU A 165 10.41 0.83 22.32
CA GLU A 165 10.34 2.27 22.03
C GLU A 165 8.93 2.70 21.63
N ALA A 166 8.20 1.88 20.87
CA ALA A 166 6.80 2.15 20.56
C ALA A 166 5.90 2.13 21.80
N LEU A 167 6.21 1.30 22.80
CA LEU A 167 5.50 1.30 24.08
C LEU A 167 5.83 2.55 24.90
N ARG A 168 7.09 2.99 24.87
CA ARG A 168 7.60 4.11 25.67
C ARG A 168 7.17 5.48 25.12
N LEU A 169 7.26 5.67 23.81
CA LEU A 169 7.03 6.96 23.12
C LEU A 169 5.68 7.03 22.41
N GLY A 170 4.99 5.90 22.29
CA GLY A 170 3.85 5.74 21.38
C GLY A 170 4.28 5.33 19.96
N PRO A 171 3.33 5.26 19.02
CA PRO A 171 3.58 4.82 17.64
C PRO A 171 4.79 5.52 17.00
N LEU A 172 5.75 4.74 16.52
CA LEU A 172 7.01 5.28 15.95
C LEU A 172 6.80 6.11 14.68
N ILE A 173 5.64 5.97 14.06
CA ILE A 173 5.23 6.77 12.91
C ILE A 173 5.13 8.26 13.28
N CYS A 174 4.66 8.57 14.50
CA CYS A 174 4.46 9.92 15.02
C CYS A 174 5.78 10.60 15.41
N THR A 175 6.84 9.82 15.64
CA THR A 175 8.19 10.31 15.94
C THR A 175 9.12 10.25 14.72
N SER A 176 8.57 9.96 13.54
CA SER A 176 9.35 9.88 12.31
C SER A 176 9.89 11.25 11.85
N GLN A 177 11.03 11.24 11.17
CA GLN A 177 11.72 12.45 10.73
C GLN A 177 11.27 12.90 9.33
N TRP A 178 10.30 12.22 8.70
CA TRP A 178 9.87 12.50 7.32
C TRP A 178 9.42 13.95 7.14
N THR A 179 8.50 14.41 7.98
CA THR A 179 7.94 15.77 7.91
C THR A 179 9.01 16.82 8.18
N MET A 180 9.92 16.56 9.13
CA MET A 180 11.03 17.47 9.44
C MET A 180 12.00 17.59 8.27
N GLU A 181 12.46 16.47 7.69
CA GLU A 181 13.38 16.50 6.54
C GLU A 181 12.74 17.12 5.31
N HIS A 182 11.47 16.83 5.06
CA HIS A 182 10.74 17.46 3.96
C HIS A 182 10.67 18.98 4.15
N THR A 183 10.38 19.43 5.38
CA THR A 183 10.35 20.86 5.73
C THR A 183 11.72 21.50 5.55
N ILE A 184 12.79 20.86 6.02
CA ILE A 184 14.17 21.35 5.86
C ILE A 184 14.51 21.50 4.37
N GLY A 185 14.23 20.49 3.55
CA GLY A 185 14.46 20.55 2.10
C GLY A 185 13.65 21.66 1.43
N SER A 186 12.38 21.80 1.82
CA SER A 186 11.48 22.84 1.34
C SER A 186 11.99 24.25 1.66
N LEU A 187 12.41 24.48 2.91
CA LEU A 187 12.99 25.74 3.36
C LEU A 187 14.34 26.01 2.67
N GLY A 188 15.16 24.98 2.47
CA GLY A 188 16.43 25.10 1.75
C GLY A 188 16.27 25.60 0.31
N MET A 189 15.22 25.17 -0.40
CA MET A 189 14.92 25.65 -1.76
C MET A 189 14.48 27.13 -1.81
N GLU A 190 14.04 27.70 -0.68
CA GLU A 190 13.57 29.08 -0.60
C GLU A 190 14.67 30.08 -0.25
N ILE A 191 15.82 29.60 0.23
CA ILE A 191 16.98 30.44 0.52
C ILE A 191 17.57 30.93 -0.81
N ARG A 192 17.21 32.15 -1.20
CA ARG A 192 17.67 32.78 -2.45
C ARG A 192 18.71 33.88 -2.23
N CYS A 193 19.04 34.19 -0.98
CA CYS A 193 20.03 35.21 -0.62
C CYS A 193 21.10 34.60 0.29
N HIS A 194 22.34 34.58 -0.19
CA HIS A 194 23.48 34.04 0.57
C HIS A 194 24.04 35.03 1.61
N VAL A 195 23.71 36.32 1.50
CA VAL A 195 24.22 37.37 2.41
C VAL A 195 23.42 37.42 3.71
N ASN A 196 22.08 37.38 3.61
CA ASN A 196 21.17 37.43 4.77
C ASN A 196 20.15 36.28 4.73
N PRO A 197 20.59 35.02 4.85
CA PRO A 197 19.72 33.85 4.66
C PRO A 197 18.60 33.78 5.70
N TYR A 198 18.87 34.13 6.96
CA TYR A 198 17.87 34.11 8.03
C TYR A 198 16.75 35.12 7.79
N ALA A 199 17.09 36.36 7.41
CA ALA A 199 16.08 37.39 7.11
C ALA A 199 15.22 37.02 5.90
N ASN A 200 15.83 36.42 4.88
CA ASN A 200 15.12 35.90 3.72
C ASN A 200 14.14 34.78 4.12
N LEU A 201 14.59 33.83 4.95
CA LEU A 201 13.77 32.73 5.43
C LEU A 201 12.61 33.21 6.31
N SER A 202 12.84 34.17 7.21
CA SER A 202 11.77 34.76 8.03
C SER A 202 10.68 35.40 7.18
N GLN A 203 11.04 36.14 6.13
CA GLN A 203 10.07 36.74 5.20
C GLN A 203 9.30 35.67 4.41
N ARG A 204 9.98 34.60 3.97
CA ARG A 204 9.32 33.48 3.29
C ARG A 204 8.36 32.72 4.18
N ALA A 205 8.75 32.45 5.43
CA ALA A 205 7.87 31.84 6.42
C ALA A 205 6.62 32.70 6.66
N LEU A 206 6.78 34.02 6.81
CA LEU A 206 5.66 34.96 6.96
C LEU A 206 4.71 34.93 5.75
N GLN A 207 5.26 34.93 4.52
CA GLN A 207 4.46 34.78 3.30
C GLN A 207 3.69 33.46 3.25
N ARG A 208 4.32 32.34 3.63
CA ARG A 208 3.63 31.03 3.70
C ARG A 208 2.45 31.09 4.67
N CYS A 209 2.64 31.63 5.87
CA CYS A 209 1.56 31.78 6.84
C CYS A 209 0.40 32.63 6.29
N GLN A 210 0.71 33.72 5.59
CA GLN A 210 -0.31 34.58 4.96
C GLN A 210 -1.09 33.86 3.85
N VAL A 211 -0.41 33.06 3.01
CA VAL A 211 -1.06 32.28 1.95
C VAL A 211 -1.92 31.16 2.54
N LEU A 212 -1.44 30.45 3.56
CA LEU A 212 -2.19 29.39 4.23
C LEU A 212 -3.49 29.90 4.86
N GLN A 213 -3.54 31.15 5.32
CA GLN A 213 -4.78 31.79 5.80
C GLN A 213 -5.82 32.03 4.69
N VAL A 214 -5.39 32.15 3.44
CA VAL A 214 -6.25 32.41 2.27
C VAL A 214 -6.70 31.12 1.58
N VAL A 215 -5.89 30.05 1.63
CA VAL A 215 -6.11 28.78 0.91
C VAL A 215 -6.96 27.77 1.70
N ALA A 216 -7.45 28.12 2.89
CA ALA A 216 -8.35 27.27 3.69
C ALA A 216 -9.79 27.25 3.16
N ASP A 217 -9.98 27.11 1.83
CA ASP A 217 -11.29 26.87 1.26
C ASP A 217 -11.58 25.37 1.30
N ASN A 218 -12.26 24.93 2.36
CA ASN A 218 -12.75 23.56 2.52
C ASN A 218 -13.97 23.26 1.63
N SER A 219 -14.22 24.10 0.61
CA SER A 219 -15.36 23.92 -0.28
C SER A 219 -15.21 22.63 -1.11
N ILE A 220 -16.30 21.90 -1.17
CA ILE A 220 -16.37 20.67 -1.97
C ILE A 220 -16.38 21.06 -3.45
N PRO A 221 -15.61 20.38 -4.33
CA PRO A 221 -15.57 20.72 -5.74
C PRO A 221 -16.96 20.78 -6.38
N ARG A 222 -17.17 21.72 -7.31
CA ARG A 222 -18.47 21.88 -7.97
C ARG A 222 -18.94 20.57 -8.62
N GLY A 223 -20.13 20.11 -8.24
CA GLY A 223 -20.73 18.88 -8.76
C GLY A 223 -20.24 17.60 -8.07
N ALA A 224 -19.43 17.70 -7.04
CA ALA A 224 -19.23 16.63 -6.07
C ALA A 224 -20.41 16.59 -5.08
N LYS A 225 -20.61 15.44 -4.45
CA LYS A 225 -21.72 15.17 -3.54
C LYS A 225 -21.17 14.63 -2.22
N ASP A 226 -21.40 15.39 -1.15
CA ASP A 226 -21.07 14.98 0.21
C ASP A 226 -22.01 13.86 0.67
N LEU A 227 -21.43 12.79 1.22
CA LEU A 227 -22.17 11.65 1.76
C LEU A 227 -22.13 11.62 3.30
N GLY A 228 -21.46 12.58 3.93
CA GLY A 228 -21.13 12.57 5.35
C GLY A 228 -19.96 11.63 5.68
N ASP A 229 -19.53 11.64 6.95
CA ASP A 229 -18.44 10.80 7.49
C ASP A 229 -17.09 10.92 6.73
N GLY A 230 -16.90 12.03 5.99
CA GLY A 230 -15.70 12.27 5.17
C GLY A 230 -15.73 11.66 3.77
N TYR A 231 -16.80 10.97 3.38
CA TYR A 231 -16.95 10.37 2.04
C TYR A 231 -17.58 11.37 1.06
N ILE A 232 -16.97 11.51 -0.12
CA ILE A 232 -17.47 12.44 -1.16
C ILE A 232 -17.42 11.80 -2.54
N LEU A 233 -18.54 11.78 -3.26
CA LEU A 233 -18.55 11.44 -4.69
C LEU A 233 -18.02 12.60 -5.52
N LEU A 234 -17.09 12.34 -6.44
CA LEU A 234 -16.49 13.36 -7.29
C LEU A 234 -17.05 13.31 -8.73
N ARG A 235 -17.13 14.47 -9.38
CA ARG A 235 -17.92 14.77 -10.59
C ARG A 235 -17.76 13.83 -11.80
N ALA A 236 -16.73 12.98 -11.88
CA ALA A 236 -16.56 12.03 -12.97
C ALA A 236 -17.73 11.02 -13.03
N ARG A 237 -18.82 11.39 -13.69
CA ARG A 237 -20.12 10.69 -13.70
C ARG A 237 -20.67 10.57 -15.12
N ASP A 238 -21.46 9.55 -15.38
CA ASP A 238 -22.28 9.45 -16.59
C ASP A 238 -23.17 10.69 -16.76
N ARG A 239 -23.32 11.13 -18.02
CA ARG A 239 -24.26 12.20 -18.40
C ARG A 239 -25.70 11.70 -18.48
N THR A 240 -25.87 10.42 -18.81
CA THR A 240 -27.16 9.77 -19.01
C THR A 240 -27.21 8.43 -18.29
N ALA A 241 -28.37 8.08 -17.74
CA ALA A 241 -28.55 6.82 -17.03
C ALA A 241 -28.44 5.64 -18.00
N ARG A 242 -27.69 4.61 -17.61
CA ARG A 242 -27.44 3.41 -18.41
C ARG A 242 -28.09 2.21 -17.77
N GLN A 243 -28.61 1.31 -18.59
CA GLN A 243 -29.18 0.05 -18.13
C GLN A 243 -28.08 -0.84 -17.57
N MET A 244 -28.35 -1.46 -16.41
CA MET A 244 -27.44 -2.41 -15.78
C MET A 244 -27.43 -3.73 -16.56
N ASP A 245 -26.28 -4.41 -16.55
CA ASP A 245 -26.17 -5.74 -17.11
C ASP A 245 -26.95 -6.76 -16.26
N VAL A 246 -27.17 -7.98 -16.78
CA VAL A 246 -27.95 -9.01 -16.10
C VAL A 246 -27.32 -9.38 -14.75
N ALA A 247 -26.00 -9.57 -14.71
CA ALA A 247 -25.27 -9.91 -13.47
C ALA A 247 -25.32 -8.77 -12.45
N GLU A 248 -25.18 -7.52 -12.90
CA GLU A 248 -25.28 -6.33 -12.06
C GLU A 248 -26.68 -6.16 -11.47
N SER A 249 -27.71 -6.39 -12.29
CA SER A 249 -29.11 -6.29 -11.88
C SER A 249 -29.45 -7.35 -10.83
N GLN A 250 -28.99 -8.59 -11.02
CA GLN A 250 -29.14 -9.66 -10.02
C GLN A 250 -28.41 -9.33 -8.71
N ALA A 251 -27.22 -8.74 -8.77
CA ALA A 251 -26.49 -8.34 -7.57
C ALA A 251 -27.22 -7.23 -6.80
N LEU A 252 -27.84 -6.27 -7.50
CA LEU A 252 -28.67 -5.25 -6.88
C LEU A 252 -29.95 -5.84 -6.26
N GLN A 253 -30.62 -6.78 -6.95
CA GLN A 253 -31.78 -7.48 -6.39
C GLN A 253 -31.44 -8.21 -5.10
N ARG A 254 -30.33 -8.96 -5.07
CA ARG A 254 -29.86 -9.65 -3.85
C ARG A 254 -29.61 -8.67 -2.70
N TYR A 255 -29.00 -7.51 -3.00
CA TYR A 255 -28.79 -6.46 -2.01
C TYR A 255 -30.12 -5.94 -1.46
N LEU A 256 -31.07 -5.59 -2.34
CA LEU A 256 -32.38 -5.05 -1.95
C LEU A 256 -33.23 -6.04 -1.15
N HIS A 257 -33.21 -7.32 -1.53
CA HIS A 257 -33.85 -8.37 -0.74
C HIS A 257 -33.19 -8.49 0.65
N SER A 258 -31.85 -8.54 0.71
CA SER A 258 -31.15 -8.75 1.98
C SER A 258 -31.21 -7.57 2.96
N THR A 259 -31.21 -6.33 2.46
CA THR A 259 -31.13 -5.12 3.29
C THR A 259 -32.49 -4.46 3.49
N HIS A 260 -33.36 -4.49 2.48
CA HIS A 260 -34.65 -3.78 2.50
C HIS A 260 -35.86 -4.72 2.45
N ASN A 261 -35.65 -6.04 2.35
CA ASN A 261 -36.72 -7.04 2.21
C ASN A 261 -37.69 -6.72 1.04
N LYS A 262 -37.14 -6.17 -0.06
CA LYS A 262 -37.88 -5.80 -1.27
C LYS A 262 -37.48 -6.70 -2.43
N ASP A 263 -38.46 -7.39 -3.00
CA ASP A 263 -38.30 -8.22 -4.20
C ASP A 263 -38.75 -7.49 -5.46
N PHE A 264 -38.06 -7.77 -6.56
CA PHE A 264 -38.36 -7.21 -7.88
C PHE A 264 -38.54 -8.34 -8.90
N PRO A 265 -39.30 -8.12 -9.98
CA PRO A 265 -39.53 -9.14 -11.00
C PRO A 265 -38.24 -9.68 -11.62
N GLU A 266 -38.28 -10.94 -12.07
CA GLU A 266 -37.21 -11.55 -12.83
C GLU A 266 -36.99 -10.78 -14.15
N GLY A 267 -35.75 -10.39 -14.43
CA GLY A 267 -35.41 -9.52 -15.57
C GLY A 267 -35.52 -8.02 -15.32
N TRP A 268 -35.81 -7.57 -14.09
CA TRP A 268 -35.74 -6.15 -13.74
C TRP A 268 -34.31 -5.62 -13.86
N ALA A 269 -34.08 -4.73 -14.83
CA ALA A 269 -32.80 -4.10 -15.11
C ALA A 269 -32.92 -2.58 -15.03
N PRO A 270 -32.65 -1.96 -13.86
CA PRO A 270 -32.79 -0.53 -13.69
C PRO A 270 -31.72 0.25 -14.46
N LYS A 271 -32.01 1.53 -14.71
CA LYS A 271 -31.03 2.46 -15.28
C LYS A 271 -30.39 3.27 -14.17
N VAL A 272 -29.06 3.30 -14.13
CA VAL A 272 -28.29 4.00 -13.09
C VAL A 272 -27.34 5.04 -13.69
N LEU A 273 -27.07 6.09 -12.92
CA LEU A 273 -26.00 7.05 -13.20
C LEU A 273 -24.74 6.60 -12.47
N ARG A 274 -23.72 6.22 -13.24
CA ARG A 274 -22.45 5.74 -12.69
C ARG A 274 -21.53 6.89 -12.37
N TRP A 275 -20.93 6.87 -11.20
CA TRP A 275 -19.87 7.74 -10.74
C TRP A 275 -18.56 6.96 -10.70
N ALA A 276 -17.45 7.61 -11.00
CA ALA A 276 -16.17 6.97 -11.20
C ALA A 276 -15.16 7.17 -10.08
N ARG A 277 -15.46 8.06 -9.11
CA ARG A 277 -14.52 8.53 -8.10
C ARG A 277 -15.22 8.76 -6.77
N LEU A 278 -14.61 8.27 -5.71
CA LEU A 278 -15.02 8.44 -4.33
C LEU A 278 -13.80 8.92 -3.53
N ARG A 279 -13.89 10.10 -2.91
CA ARG A 279 -12.96 10.53 -1.89
C ARG A 279 -13.30 9.81 -0.58
N LEU A 280 -12.31 9.15 -0.01
CA LEU A 280 -12.37 8.46 1.27
C LEU A 280 -12.10 9.45 2.43
N PRO A 281 -12.43 9.09 3.68
CA PRO A 281 -12.25 9.97 4.84
C PRO A 281 -10.80 10.43 5.08
N ASN A 282 -9.81 9.68 4.57
CA ASN A 282 -8.40 10.04 4.65
C ASN A 282 -7.92 10.93 3.48
N GLY A 283 -8.83 11.44 2.65
CA GLY A 283 -8.52 12.30 1.51
C GLY A 283 -8.09 11.56 0.23
N GLN A 284 -7.90 10.24 0.27
CA GLN A 284 -7.55 9.45 -0.91
C GLN A 284 -8.73 9.27 -1.85
N VAL A 285 -8.47 9.10 -3.15
CA VAL A 285 -9.55 8.87 -4.12
C VAL A 285 -9.54 7.43 -4.60
N ALA A 286 -10.55 6.68 -4.17
CA ALA A 286 -10.89 5.40 -4.77
C ALA A 286 -11.55 5.65 -6.13
N ARG A 287 -10.97 5.06 -7.18
CA ARG A 287 -11.42 5.19 -8.56
C ARG A 287 -12.22 3.96 -8.96
N SER A 288 -12.69 3.93 -10.20
CA SER A 288 -13.53 2.84 -10.72
C SER A 288 -12.90 2.21 -11.96
N ALA A 289 -13.08 0.90 -12.08
CA ALA A 289 -12.66 0.13 -13.23
C ALA A 289 -13.29 0.62 -14.53
N TRP A 290 -14.52 1.14 -14.48
CA TRP A 290 -15.17 1.74 -15.64
C TRP A 290 -14.31 2.80 -16.35
N LYS A 291 -13.62 3.67 -15.61
CA LYS A 291 -12.76 4.72 -16.20
C LYS A 291 -11.30 4.30 -16.33
N GLU A 292 -10.80 3.48 -15.42
CA GLU A 292 -9.40 3.05 -15.44
C GLU A 292 -9.11 2.04 -16.55
N LYS A 293 -10.02 1.07 -16.82
CA LYS A 293 -9.86 0.07 -17.89
C LYS A 293 -9.86 0.67 -19.31
N LEU A 294 -10.28 1.93 -19.47
CA LEU A 294 -10.20 2.65 -20.75
C LEU A 294 -8.79 3.17 -21.06
N LYS A 295 -7.89 3.18 -20.07
CA LYS A 295 -6.50 3.63 -20.22
C LYS A 295 -5.60 2.43 -20.45
N PRO A 296 -4.55 2.56 -21.29
CA PRO A 296 -3.54 1.52 -21.40
C PRO A 296 -2.79 1.37 -20.06
N LEU A 297 -2.34 0.14 -19.76
CA LEU A 297 -1.67 -0.20 -18.49
C LEU A 297 -0.50 0.74 -18.16
N GLU A 298 0.28 1.13 -19.16
CA GLU A 298 1.44 2.03 -19.00
C GLU A 298 1.06 3.46 -18.58
N LYS A 299 -0.19 3.87 -18.77
CA LYS A 299 -0.70 5.23 -18.47
C LYS A 299 -1.67 5.27 -17.30
N VAL A 300 -1.83 4.16 -16.57
CA VAL A 300 -2.73 4.07 -15.42
C VAL A 300 -1.96 3.66 -14.17
N ARG A 301 -2.38 4.22 -13.04
CA ARG A 301 -2.02 3.75 -11.70
C ARG A 301 -3.32 3.40 -11.00
N MET A 302 -3.65 2.11 -11.02
CA MET A 302 -4.95 1.59 -10.64
C MET A 302 -5.28 1.96 -9.20
N ALA A 303 -6.38 2.68 -9.03
CA ALA A 303 -6.92 3.12 -7.75
C ALA A 303 -8.32 2.53 -7.49
N GLN A 304 -8.69 1.51 -8.26
CA GLN A 304 -9.98 0.81 -8.22
C GLN A 304 -10.09 -0.30 -7.16
N ASN A 305 -8.99 -0.75 -6.55
CA ASN A 305 -9.02 -1.84 -5.58
C ASN A 305 -9.15 -1.32 -4.15
N VAL A 306 -10.09 -1.87 -3.40
CA VAL A 306 -10.45 -1.41 -2.05
C VAL A 306 -10.56 -2.55 -1.05
N LEU A 307 -10.27 -2.23 0.22
CA LEU A 307 -10.60 -3.07 1.36
C LEU A 307 -12.05 -2.80 1.81
N ILE A 308 -12.86 -3.84 1.90
CA ILE A 308 -14.26 -3.79 2.30
C ILE A 308 -14.38 -4.39 3.71
N LYS A 309 -15.00 -3.65 4.61
CA LYS A 309 -15.29 -4.07 5.98
C LYS A 309 -16.80 -4.11 6.18
N THR A 310 -17.35 -5.32 6.34
CA THR A 310 -18.76 -5.52 6.68
C THR A 310 -18.88 -5.75 8.18
N SER A 311 -19.88 -5.14 8.82
CA SER A 311 -20.15 -5.33 10.25
C SER A 311 -20.34 -6.81 10.59
N GLY A 312 -19.42 -7.39 11.36
CA GLY A 312 -19.47 -8.78 11.81
C GLY A 312 -18.46 -9.73 11.17
N ASP A 313 -17.85 -9.36 10.04
CA ASP A 313 -16.81 -10.17 9.41
C ASP A 313 -15.43 -9.91 10.05
N ALA A 314 -14.79 -10.97 10.54
CA ALA A 314 -13.43 -10.91 11.07
C ALA A 314 -12.36 -10.91 9.97
N THR A 315 -12.74 -11.19 8.71
CA THR A 315 -11.82 -11.37 7.59
C THR A 315 -11.86 -10.21 6.61
N ASP A 316 -10.68 -9.68 6.27
CA ASP A 316 -10.51 -8.66 5.25
C ASP A 316 -11.06 -9.16 3.90
N THR A 317 -12.02 -8.43 3.33
CA THR A 317 -12.55 -8.69 1.99
C THR A 317 -12.02 -7.65 1.02
N PHE A 318 -11.48 -8.09 -0.11
CA PHE A 318 -10.94 -7.20 -1.13
C PHE A 318 -11.89 -7.15 -2.33
N GLY A 319 -12.02 -5.99 -2.97
CA GLY A 319 -12.83 -5.86 -4.18
C GLY A 319 -12.28 -4.84 -5.17
N GLU A 320 -12.52 -5.10 -6.45
CA GLU A 320 -12.38 -4.13 -7.53
C GLU A 320 -13.70 -3.34 -7.63
N VAL A 321 -13.65 -2.01 -7.49
CA VAL A 321 -14.81 -1.16 -7.69
C VAL A 321 -15.07 -0.99 -9.18
N LEU A 322 -16.22 -1.43 -9.65
CA LEU A 322 -16.64 -1.27 -11.05
C LEU A 322 -17.14 0.15 -11.32
N TYR A 323 -18.00 0.67 -10.44
CA TYR A 323 -18.49 2.04 -10.40
C TYR A 323 -19.33 2.29 -9.13
N TYR A 324 -19.58 3.56 -8.81
CA TYR A 324 -20.50 3.98 -7.75
C TYR A 324 -21.82 4.48 -8.35
N PHE A 325 -22.92 4.41 -7.60
CA PHE A 325 -24.22 4.95 -8.03
C PHE A 325 -25.06 5.35 -6.82
N CYS A 326 -26.04 6.22 -7.03
CA CYS A 326 -27.02 6.58 -6.02
C CYS A 326 -28.33 5.87 -6.31
N LEU A 327 -29.00 5.41 -5.26
CA LEU A 327 -30.28 4.72 -5.32
C LEU A 327 -31.26 5.41 -4.38
N GLU A 328 -32.42 5.77 -4.91
CA GLU A 328 -33.53 6.32 -4.15
C GLU A 328 -34.69 5.33 -4.21
N LEU A 329 -35.13 4.84 -3.05
CA LEU A 329 -36.32 4.01 -2.94
C LEU A 329 -37.45 4.89 -2.39
N GLN A 330 -38.70 4.61 -2.77
CA GLN A 330 -39.87 5.45 -2.43
C GLN A 330 -40.05 5.75 -0.92
N ASP A 331 -39.44 4.97 -0.03
CA ASP A 331 -39.60 5.07 1.43
C ASP A 331 -38.28 5.27 2.20
N THR A 332 -37.15 5.44 1.51
CA THR A 332 -35.84 5.59 2.17
C THR A 332 -35.11 6.82 1.66
N SER A 333 -34.20 7.35 2.48
CA SER A 333 -33.24 8.34 2.00
C SER A 333 -32.40 7.77 0.86
N GLU A 334 -31.91 8.67 0.01
CA GLU A 334 -31.02 8.31 -1.09
C GLU A 334 -29.74 7.64 -0.54
N GLN A 335 -29.52 6.40 -0.93
CA GLN A 335 -28.34 5.62 -0.55
C GLN A 335 -27.28 5.71 -1.64
N THR A 336 -26.01 5.69 -1.25
CA THR A 336 -24.90 5.62 -2.20
C THR A 336 -24.22 4.26 -2.10
N LEU A 337 -24.22 3.56 -3.23
CA LEU A 337 -23.80 2.18 -3.35
C LEU A 337 -22.61 2.06 -4.31
N ALA A 338 -21.81 1.03 -4.12
CA ALA A 338 -20.74 0.64 -5.02
C ALA A 338 -21.05 -0.73 -5.63
N MET A 339 -20.90 -0.83 -6.95
CA MET A 339 -20.82 -2.11 -7.63
C MET A 339 -19.37 -2.59 -7.56
N VAL A 340 -19.15 -3.77 -7.00
CA VAL A 340 -17.81 -4.33 -6.79
C VAL A 340 -17.71 -5.75 -7.35
N SER A 341 -16.57 -6.10 -7.91
CA SER A 341 -16.17 -7.50 -8.11
C SER A 341 -15.29 -7.92 -6.94
N LEU A 342 -15.69 -8.98 -6.22
CA LEU A 342 -14.96 -9.44 -5.04
C LEU A 342 -13.80 -10.34 -5.43
N TYR A 343 -12.64 -10.17 -4.81
CA TYR A 343 -11.56 -11.16 -4.90
C TYR A 343 -11.87 -12.36 -4.01
N SER A 344 -11.27 -13.51 -4.32
CA SER A 344 -11.34 -14.67 -3.45
C SER A 344 -10.71 -14.37 -2.07
N PRO A 345 -11.06 -15.15 -1.03
CA PRO A 345 -10.28 -15.18 0.20
C PRO A 345 -8.81 -15.49 -0.10
N PRO A 346 -7.86 -14.94 0.67
CA PRO A 346 -6.44 -15.26 0.48
C PRO A 346 -6.16 -16.74 0.72
N ASN A 347 -5.18 -17.29 -0.01
CA ASN A 347 -4.79 -18.69 0.16
C ASN A 347 -4.30 -18.96 1.61
N PRO A 348 -4.94 -19.91 2.34
CA PRO A 348 -4.65 -20.13 3.76
C PRO A 348 -3.26 -20.72 4.01
N ASP A 349 -2.76 -21.55 3.09
CA ASP A 349 -1.44 -22.18 3.23
C ASP A 349 -0.32 -21.16 3.05
N LEU A 350 -0.44 -20.27 2.06
CA LEU A 350 0.49 -19.15 1.87
C LEU A 350 0.45 -18.18 3.05
N LEU A 351 -0.74 -17.86 3.57
CA LEU A 351 -0.87 -17.02 4.76
C LEU A 351 -0.13 -17.63 5.95
N LYS A 352 -0.39 -18.91 6.25
CA LYS A 352 0.25 -19.61 7.38
C LYS A 352 1.76 -19.71 7.19
N ALA A 353 2.22 -20.05 5.98
CA ALA A 353 3.65 -20.19 5.68
C ALA A 353 4.41 -18.86 5.76
N THR A 354 3.74 -17.73 5.50
CA THR A 354 4.35 -16.40 5.44
C THR A 354 3.98 -15.51 6.64
N PHE A 355 3.45 -16.08 7.73
CA PHE A 355 3.05 -15.34 8.93
C PHE A 355 2.06 -14.20 8.65
N ASN A 356 1.12 -14.42 7.72
CA ASN A 356 0.13 -13.47 7.22
C ASN A 356 0.69 -12.28 6.42
N THR A 357 1.91 -12.39 5.87
CA THR A 357 2.51 -11.28 5.12
C THR A 357 2.18 -11.32 3.63
N LEU A 358 2.09 -12.51 3.03
CA LEU A 358 1.66 -12.68 1.64
C LEU A 358 0.18 -13.08 1.58
N ARG A 359 -0.69 -12.11 1.28
CA ARG A 359 -2.11 -12.33 1.00
C ARG A 359 -2.30 -12.49 -0.50
N SER A 360 -2.50 -13.71 -0.97
CA SER A 360 -2.73 -14.00 -2.39
C SER A 360 -4.16 -14.43 -2.67
N CYS A 361 -4.86 -13.70 -3.54
CA CYS A 361 -6.23 -13.94 -3.96
C CYS A 361 -6.31 -14.25 -5.46
N THR A 362 -7.43 -14.82 -5.92
CA THR A 362 -7.80 -14.88 -7.34
C THR A 362 -8.83 -13.80 -7.63
N ALA A 363 -8.90 -13.36 -8.89
CA ALA A 363 -9.97 -12.47 -9.33
C ALA A 363 -11.30 -13.23 -9.19
N GLY A 364 -12.34 -12.59 -8.65
CA GLY A 364 -13.65 -13.22 -8.60
C GLY A 364 -14.47 -12.89 -9.84
N ASP A 365 -15.34 -13.83 -10.17
CA ASP A 365 -16.28 -13.73 -11.30
C ASP A 365 -17.63 -13.13 -10.88
N SER A 366 -17.87 -12.96 -9.58
CA SER A 366 -19.14 -12.50 -9.04
C SER A 366 -19.12 -11.03 -8.66
N VAL A 367 -20.10 -10.29 -9.17
CA VAL A 367 -20.37 -8.91 -8.77
C VAL A 367 -21.30 -8.85 -7.55
N LYS A 368 -21.07 -7.87 -6.68
CA LYS A 368 -21.85 -7.59 -5.47
C LYS A 368 -22.08 -6.09 -5.34
N VAL A 369 -23.21 -5.72 -4.74
CA VAL A 369 -23.50 -4.34 -4.34
C VAL A 369 -23.20 -4.18 -2.85
N ILE A 370 -22.48 -3.11 -2.51
CA ILE A 370 -22.19 -2.73 -1.12
C ILE A 370 -22.52 -1.26 -0.90
N GLU A 371 -22.79 -0.89 0.35
CA GLU A 371 -22.83 0.52 0.73
C GLU A 371 -21.42 1.11 0.69
N VAL A 372 -21.28 2.34 0.18
CA VAL A 372 -19.99 3.01 0.08
C VAL A 372 -19.28 3.14 1.43
N LYS A 373 -20.04 3.28 2.52
CA LYS A 373 -19.49 3.40 3.88
C LYS A 373 -18.81 2.12 4.40
N HIS A 374 -19.02 0.98 3.74
CA HIS A 374 -18.28 -0.26 4.02
C HIS A 374 -16.87 -0.28 3.40
N ILE A 375 -16.55 0.66 2.50
CA ILE A 375 -15.21 0.79 1.92
C ILE A 375 -14.30 1.43 2.97
N SER A 376 -13.32 0.67 3.45
CA SER A 376 -12.32 1.19 4.38
C SER A 376 -11.51 2.31 3.73
N ALA A 377 -11.07 3.29 4.53
CA ALA A 377 -10.13 4.35 4.12
C ALA A 377 -8.70 3.81 3.91
N VAL A 378 -8.57 2.62 3.30
CA VAL A 378 -7.30 1.95 3.01
C VAL A 378 -7.36 1.50 1.57
N MET A 379 -6.65 2.24 0.71
CA MET A 379 -6.43 1.80 -0.66
C MET A 379 -5.42 0.66 -0.68
N ILE A 380 -5.71 -0.34 -1.52
CA ILE A 380 -4.85 -1.49 -1.72
C ILE A 380 -4.39 -1.57 -3.17
N ALA A 381 -3.21 -2.13 -3.37
CA ALA A 381 -2.74 -2.57 -4.65
C ALA A 381 -2.93 -4.09 -4.78
N MET A 382 -3.37 -4.53 -5.95
CA MET A 382 -3.51 -5.94 -6.31
C MET A 382 -2.53 -6.23 -7.44
N VAL A 383 -1.36 -6.78 -7.09
CA VAL A 383 -0.27 -6.99 -8.04
C VAL A 383 -0.32 -8.42 -8.55
N PRO A 384 -0.32 -8.66 -9.88
CA PRO A 384 -0.33 -10.00 -10.43
C PRO A 384 0.91 -10.79 -10.00
N HIS A 385 0.74 -12.07 -9.67
CA HIS A 385 1.86 -13.00 -9.44
C HIS A 385 1.47 -14.46 -9.75
N GLN A 386 2.46 -15.34 -9.84
CA GLN A 386 2.26 -16.77 -10.14
C GLN A 386 3.00 -17.66 -9.14
N PRO A 387 2.47 -17.81 -7.91
CA PRO A 387 3.17 -18.53 -6.84
C PRO A 387 3.26 -20.03 -7.09
N PHE A 388 2.37 -20.61 -7.91
CA PHE A 388 2.30 -22.04 -8.19
C PHE A 388 2.75 -22.41 -9.62
N GLY A 389 3.47 -21.51 -10.30
CA GLY A 389 3.96 -21.70 -11.66
C GLY A 389 3.01 -21.19 -12.75
N ALA A 390 3.49 -21.17 -14.00
CA ALA A 390 2.82 -20.53 -15.13
C ALA A 390 1.52 -21.22 -15.59
N GLU A 391 1.35 -22.51 -15.29
CA GLU A 391 0.14 -23.29 -15.62
C GLU A 391 -0.97 -23.14 -14.58
N SER A 392 -0.68 -22.48 -13.45
CA SER A 392 -1.66 -22.24 -12.39
C SER A 392 -2.53 -21.02 -12.69
N GLU A 393 -3.70 -20.96 -12.06
CA GLU A 393 -4.61 -19.82 -12.14
C GLU A 393 -3.90 -18.50 -11.78
N GLN A 394 -4.13 -17.44 -12.56
CA GLN A 394 -3.56 -16.13 -12.29
C GLN A 394 -4.00 -15.62 -10.92
N ARG A 395 -3.03 -15.33 -10.06
CA ARG A 395 -3.30 -14.78 -8.73
C ARG A 395 -2.83 -13.33 -8.63
N TYR A 396 -3.32 -12.65 -7.62
CA TYR A 396 -2.93 -11.30 -7.25
C TYR A 396 -2.54 -11.29 -5.78
N PHE A 397 -1.47 -10.60 -5.42
CA PHE A 397 -1.13 -10.36 -4.02
C PHE A 397 -1.47 -8.95 -3.59
N VAL A 398 -1.95 -8.84 -2.35
CA VAL A 398 -2.38 -7.59 -1.74
C VAL A 398 -1.16 -6.83 -1.23
N VAL A 399 -1.04 -5.57 -1.64
CA VAL A 399 -0.03 -4.64 -1.15
C VAL A 399 -0.74 -3.45 -0.51
N GLU A 400 -0.53 -3.28 0.78
CA GLU A 400 -0.91 -2.09 1.52
C GLU A 400 0.25 -1.10 1.52
N LYS A 401 -0.02 0.20 1.44
CA LYS A 401 1.02 1.22 1.52
C LYS A 401 1.66 1.16 2.90
N PRO A 402 2.95 0.82 3.02
CA PRO A 402 3.62 0.82 4.30
C PRO A 402 3.67 2.26 4.84
N GLY A 403 3.22 2.48 6.07
CA GLY A 403 3.16 3.83 6.65
C GLY A 403 2.15 4.76 5.96
N LEU A 404 1.02 4.22 5.47
CA LEU A 404 -0.13 4.98 4.94
C LEU A 404 -0.48 6.19 5.82
N GLU A 405 -0.40 6.04 7.14
CA GLU A 405 -0.70 7.06 8.14
C GLU A 405 0.40 8.14 8.30
N VAL A 406 1.62 7.94 7.77
CA VAL A 406 2.64 9.01 7.69
C VAL A 406 2.16 10.09 6.72
N ALA A 407 1.53 9.69 5.63
CA ALA A 407 1.05 10.62 4.59
C ALA A 407 -0.12 11.48 5.09
N GLU A 408 -0.95 10.94 6.00
CA GLU A 408 -2.01 11.69 6.69
C GLU A 408 -1.42 12.82 7.56
N LEU A 409 -0.32 12.56 8.28
CA LEU A 409 0.40 13.58 9.08
C LEU A 409 1.06 14.66 8.22
N ALA A 410 1.42 14.34 6.98
CA ALA A 410 2.01 15.28 6.03
C ALA A 410 0.97 16.16 5.32
N GLY A 411 -0.34 15.95 5.57
CA GLY A 411 -1.42 16.73 4.95
C GLY A 411 -1.51 16.56 3.43
N GLN A 412 -1.00 15.44 2.90
CA GLN A 412 -1.02 15.20 1.45
C GLN A 412 -2.40 14.69 1.02
N GLU A 413 -3.28 15.61 0.61
CA GLU A 413 -4.46 15.24 -0.17
C GLU A 413 -4.03 14.80 -1.58
N GLU A 414 -4.70 13.78 -2.14
CA GLU A 414 -4.47 13.43 -3.55
C GLU A 414 -5.00 14.59 -4.41
N GLU A 415 -4.10 15.32 -5.08
CA GLU A 415 -4.50 16.32 -6.07
C GLU A 415 -5.34 15.64 -7.15
N VAL A 416 -6.65 15.85 -7.09
CA VAL A 416 -7.57 15.45 -8.15
C VAL A 416 -7.45 16.52 -9.23
N PRO A 417 -6.94 16.19 -10.43
CA PRO A 417 -6.97 17.14 -11.53
C PRO A 417 -8.42 17.59 -11.72
N ALA A 418 -8.65 18.90 -11.86
CA ALA A 418 -9.92 19.39 -12.35
C ALA A 418 -10.11 18.78 -13.75
N ASP A 419 -11.02 17.82 -13.86
CA ASP A 419 -11.19 17.02 -15.08
C ASP A 419 -11.56 17.88 -16.29
N GLU A 420 -11.00 17.49 -17.44
CA GLU A 420 -11.61 17.62 -18.77
C GLU A 420 -12.98 16.91 -18.84
#